data_AF-A0A1M7FM53-F1
#
_entry.id   AF-A0A1M7FM53-F1
#
_cell.length_a   1.000
_cell.length_b   1.000
_cell.length_c   1.000
_cell.angle_alpha   90.00
_cell.angle_beta   90.00
_cell.angle_gamma   90.00
#
_symmetry.space_group_name_H-M   'P 1'
#
loop_
_entity.id
_entity.type
_entity.pdbx_description
1 polymer ?
#
loop_
_entity_poly.entity_id
_entity_poly.type
_entity_poly.pdbx_seq_one_letter_code
_entity_poly.pdbx_strand_id
1 'polypeptide(L)'
;MQRSPLISPALLERIIDASEDGIVVAEQEGDENIIIYVNKGFERLTGYSADEILYRDCRFLQGDDRDQDAISAIRRALKQGVPSREVLRNYRKDGSMFYNELSITPVFDEADNLMYYIGVQKDVSERVEAQRALEALQQADAGARTTP
;
A
#
# COMPACT_ATOMS: atom_id res chain seq x y z
N MET A 1 -37.70 2.06 5.45
CA MET A 1 -36.98 1.93 6.74
C MET A 1 -35.49 1.78 6.42
N GLN A 2 -34.74 2.86 6.53
CA GLN A 2 -33.28 2.83 6.36
C GLN A 2 -32.73 2.19 7.64
N ARG A 3 -32.20 0.96 7.54
CA ARG A 3 -31.56 0.29 8.69
C ARG A 3 -30.38 1.16 9.11
N SER A 4 -30.38 1.63 10.36
CA SER A 4 -29.18 2.22 10.96
C SER A 4 -28.02 1.24 10.78
N PRO A 5 -26.82 1.71 10.39
CA PRO A 5 -25.68 0.82 10.24
C PRO A 5 -25.47 0.05 11.54
N LEU A 6 -25.33 -1.27 11.43
CA LEU A 6 -25.12 -2.17 12.58
C LEU A 6 -23.76 -1.92 13.27
N ILE A 7 -22.90 -1.11 12.67
CA ILE A 7 -21.54 -0.81 13.12
C ILE A 7 -21.48 0.69 13.43
N SER A 8 -21.14 1.03 14.68
CA SER A 8 -20.91 2.42 15.09
C SER A 8 -19.56 2.94 14.55
N PRO A 9 -19.37 4.26 14.40
CA PRO A 9 -18.08 4.82 13.98
C PRO A 9 -16.91 4.36 14.85
N ALA A 10 -17.09 4.32 16.17
CA ALA A 10 -16.08 3.83 17.10
C ALA A 10 -15.76 2.33 16.93
N LEU A 11 -16.74 1.51 16.54
CA LEU A 11 -16.49 0.10 16.22
C LEU A 11 -15.76 -0.03 14.88
N LEU A 12 -16.10 0.79 13.89
CA LEU A 12 -15.44 0.80 12.59
C LEU A 12 -13.95 1.17 12.73
N GLU A 13 -13.64 2.21 13.49
CA GLU A 13 -12.27 2.62 13.80
C GLU A 13 -11.48 1.47 14.44
N ARG A 14 -12.06 0.81 15.45
CA ARG A 14 -11.42 -0.36 16.10
C ARG A 14 -11.21 -1.54 15.15
N ILE A 15 -12.12 -1.76 14.20
CA ILE A 15 -11.97 -2.80 13.18
C ILE A 15 -10.82 -2.45 12.23
N ILE A 16 -10.75 -1.20 11.79
CA ILE A 16 -9.69 -0.68 10.91
C ILE A 16 -8.33 -0.78 11.61
N ASP A 17 -8.23 -0.44 12.90
CA ASP A 17 -6.99 -0.52 13.68
C ASP A 17 -6.54 -1.94 14.01
N ALA A 18 -7.48 -2.89 14.04
CA ALA A 18 -7.18 -4.31 14.24
C ALA A 18 -6.61 -4.99 12.99
N SER A 19 -6.71 -4.36 11.81
CA SER A 19 -6.11 -4.86 10.56
C SER A 19 -4.60 -4.97 10.66
N GLU A 20 -4.03 -6.02 10.08
CA GLU A 20 -2.57 -6.14 9.85
C GLU A 20 -2.13 -5.27 8.67
N ASP A 21 -3.02 -5.08 7.69
CA ASP A 21 -2.77 -4.19 6.55
C ASP A 21 -2.76 -2.73 7.02
N GLY A 22 -1.84 -1.96 6.45
CA GLY A 22 -1.80 -0.51 6.57
C GLY A 22 -2.94 0.11 5.77
N ILE A 23 -3.64 1.06 6.38
CA ILE A 23 -4.73 1.79 5.74
C ILE A 23 -4.43 3.28 5.90
N VAL A 24 -4.47 4.00 4.79
CA VAL A 24 -4.16 5.42 4.67
C VAL A 24 -5.30 6.10 3.91
N VAL A 25 -5.67 7.30 4.33
CA VAL A 25 -6.49 8.21 3.51
C VAL A 25 -5.65 9.42 3.17
N ALA A 26 -5.64 9.79 1.89
CA ALA A 26 -4.95 10.97 1.39
C ALA A 26 -5.90 11.89 0.63
N GLU A 27 -5.69 13.19 0.79
CA GLU A 27 -6.36 14.24 0.03
C GLU A 27 -5.42 14.73 -1.08
N GLN A 28 -5.99 15.05 -2.25
CA GLN A 28 -5.19 15.59 -3.35
C GLN A 28 -5.05 17.11 -3.19
N GLU A 29 -3.84 17.58 -2.93
CA GLU A 29 -3.50 19.01 -2.89
C GLU A 29 -2.55 19.34 -4.05
N GLY A 30 -3.11 19.89 -5.14
CA GLY A 30 -2.38 20.12 -6.38
C GLY A 30 -1.87 18.81 -7.00
N ASP A 31 -0.56 18.68 -7.12
CA ASP A 31 0.11 17.47 -7.66
C ASP A 31 0.51 16.46 -6.56
N GLU A 32 0.25 16.77 -5.28
CA GLU A 32 0.60 15.92 -4.15
C GLU A 32 -0.62 15.22 -3.55
N ASN A 33 -0.39 14.04 -2.95
CA ASN A 33 -1.42 13.30 -2.23
C ASN A 33 -1.01 13.25 -0.76
N ILE A 34 -1.63 14.13 0.02
CA ILE A 34 -1.24 14.45 1.38
C ILE A 34 -2.02 13.53 2.33
N ILE A 35 -1.29 12.78 3.17
CA ILE A 35 -1.91 11.85 4.12
C ILE A 35 -2.67 12.63 5.20
N ILE A 36 -3.96 12.33 5.36
CA ILE A 36 -4.83 12.93 6.39
C ILE A 36 -5.27 11.94 7.47
N TYR A 37 -5.06 10.64 7.24
CA TYR A 37 -5.36 9.58 8.20
C TYR A 37 -4.49 8.35 7.96
N VAL A 38 -4.11 7.67 9.04
CA VAL A 38 -3.56 6.30 9.03
C VAL A 38 -4.14 5.47 10.16
N ASN A 39 -4.26 4.16 9.95
CA ASN A 39 -4.63 3.22 11.00
C ASN A 39 -3.41 2.74 11.82
N LYS A 40 -3.68 2.06 12.94
CA LYS A 40 -2.63 1.39 13.73
C LYS A 40 -1.92 0.25 13.00
N GLY A 41 -2.55 -0.37 11.99
CA GLY A 41 -1.89 -1.34 11.11
C GLY A 41 -0.72 -0.74 10.35
N PHE A 42 -0.88 0.47 9.80
CA PHE A 42 0.16 1.19 9.08
C PHE A 42 1.36 1.51 9.97
N GLU A 43 1.09 1.97 11.21
CA GLU A 43 2.16 2.28 12.16
C GLU A 43 2.99 1.03 12.49
N ARG A 44 2.33 -0.11 12.75
CA ARG A 44 3.01 -1.39 13.01
C ARG A 44 3.80 -1.87 11.79
N LEU A 45 3.21 -1.76 10.60
CA LEU A 45 3.81 -2.22 9.34
C LEU A 45 5.08 -1.42 8.99
N THR A 46 5.05 -0.10 9.20
CA THR A 46 6.09 0.81 8.68
C THR A 46 7.05 1.31 9.76
N GLY A 47 6.67 1.25 11.03
CA GLY A 47 7.41 1.80 12.17
C GLY A 47 7.28 3.31 12.33
N TYR A 48 6.51 3.99 11.47
CA TYR A 48 6.21 5.42 11.61
C TYR A 48 4.95 5.62 12.46
N SER A 49 4.95 6.62 13.33
CA SER A 49 3.73 7.06 14.00
C SER A 49 2.91 8.00 13.10
N ALA A 50 1.60 8.08 13.33
CA ALA A 50 0.72 9.01 12.62
C ALA A 50 1.25 10.46 12.67
N ASP A 51 1.69 10.92 13.84
CA ASP A 51 2.19 12.30 14.04
C ASP A 51 3.42 12.64 13.16
N GLU A 52 4.20 11.64 12.75
CA GLU A 52 5.40 11.84 11.93
C GLU A 52 5.11 11.92 10.42
N ILE A 53 3.94 11.43 10.00
CA ILE A 53 3.63 11.17 8.59
C ILE A 53 2.33 11.81 8.11
N LEU A 54 1.47 12.27 9.02
CA LEU A 54 0.36 13.14 8.67
C LEU A 54 0.90 14.37 7.92
N TYR A 55 0.16 14.78 6.90
CA TYR A 55 0.49 15.88 6.00
C TYR A 55 1.73 15.68 5.12
N ARG A 56 2.13 14.42 4.89
CA ARG A 56 3.23 14.06 3.96
C ARG A 56 2.73 13.17 2.85
N ASP A 57 3.42 13.21 1.70
CA ASP A 57 3.16 12.27 0.61
C ASP A 57 3.75 10.88 0.92
N CYS A 58 2.95 9.83 0.76
CA CYS A 58 3.30 8.44 1.09
C CYS A 58 4.54 7.90 0.35
N ARG A 59 5.03 8.60 -0.70
CA ARG A 59 6.28 8.27 -1.40
C ARG A 59 7.51 8.22 -0.50
N PHE A 60 7.46 8.71 0.75
CA PHE A 60 8.56 8.55 1.70
C PHE A 60 8.91 7.07 1.94
N LEU A 61 7.94 6.16 1.83
CA LEU A 61 8.18 4.71 1.95
C LEU A 61 9.02 4.14 0.79
N GLN A 62 9.20 4.88 -0.32
CA GLN A 62 10.01 4.43 -1.46
C GLN A 62 11.52 4.62 -1.21
N GLY A 63 11.90 5.46 -0.24
CA GLY A 63 13.30 5.86 -0.04
C GLY A 63 13.92 6.39 -1.34
N ASP A 64 15.09 5.85 -1.67
CA ASP A 64 15.83 6.15 -2.91
C ASP A 64 15.51 5.17 -4.06
N ASP A 65 14.71 4.12 -3.81
CA ASP A 65 14.33 3.10 -4.79
C ASP A 65 13.12 3.55 -5.63
N ARG A 66 13.32 4.63 -6.39
CA ARG A 66 12.25 5.30 -7.14
C ARG A 66 12.10 4.82 -8.59
N ASP A 67 13.04 4.00 -9.05
CA ASP A 67 13.07 3.46 -10.42
C ASP A 67 12.43 2.06 -10.44
N GLN A 68 11.11 2.03 -10.25
CA GLN A 68 10.30 0.82 -10.27
C GLN A 68 9.11 1.02 -11.22
N ASP A 69 8.82 0.04 -12.08
CA ASP A 69 7.69 0.09 -13.02
C ASP A 69 6.34 0.31 -12.31
N ALA A 70 6.18 -0.32 -11.14
CA ALA A 70 5.03 -0.17 -10.25
C ALA A 70 4.78 1.31 -9.86
N ILE A 71 5.84 2.07 -9.57
CA ILE A 71 5.73 3.50 -9.21
C ILE A 71 5.16 4.29 -10.40
N SER A 72 5.60 3.97 -11.62
CA SER A 72 5.08 4.60 -12.83
C SER A 72 3.61 4.25 -13.09
N ALA A 73 3.20 3.01 -12.82
CA ALA A 73 1.80 2.58 -12.91
C ALA A 73 0.91 3.33 -11.89
N ILE A 74 1.33 3.39 -10.63
CA ILE A 74 0.66 4.15 -9.57
C ILE A 74 0.49 5.62 -9.96
N ARG A 75 1.56 6.28 -10.43
CA ARG A 75 1.49 7.70 -10.86
C ARG A 75 0.49 7.92 -11.99
N ARG A 76 0.40 7.00 -12.95
CA ARG A 76 -0.60 7.09 -14.04
C ARG A 76 -2.01 6.94 -13.49
N ALA A 77 -2.24 5.99 -12.60
CA ALA A 77 -3.55 5.75 -12.01
C ALA A 77 -4.06 6.93 -11.17
N LEU A 78 -3.18 7.52 -10.35
CA LEU A 78 -3.48 8.75 -9.60
C LEU A 78 -3.86 9.88 -10.55
N LYS A 79 -3.06 10.15 -11.59
CA LYS A 79 -3.38 11.20 -12.58
C LYS A 79 -4.71 10.98 -13.32
N GLN A 80 -5.11 9.73 -13.51
CA GLN A 80 -6.34 9.37 -14.20
C GLN A 80 -7.54 9.26 -13.25
N GLY A 81 -7.33 9.33 -11.93
CA GLY A 81 -8.41 9.09 -10.96
C GLY A 81 -8.97 7.68 -11.03
N VAL A 82 -8.15 6.66 -11.30
CA VAL A 82 -8.59 5.26 -11.40
C VAL A 82 -7.94 4.36 -10.34
N PRO A 83 -8.57 3.22 -9.98
CA PRO A 83 -7.95 2.26 -9.06
C PRO A 83 -6.64 1.68 -9.60
N SER A 84 -5.73 1.33 -8.69
CA SER A 84 -4.48 0.63 -9.02
C SER A 84 -4.12 -0.34 -7.91
N ARG A 85 -3.46 -1.44 -8.28
CA ARG A 85 -2.88 -2.40 -7.34
C ARG A 85 -1.54 -2.85 -7.88
N GLU A 86 -0.47 -2.54 -7.16
CA GLU A 86 0.89 -2.86 -7.59
C GLU A 86 1.70 -3.44 -6.44
N VAL A 87 2.70 -4.27 -6.76
CA VAL A 87 3.71 -4.71 -5.78
C VAL A 87 4.99 -3.91 -6.02
N LEU A 88 5.44 -3.20 -4.99
CA LEU A 88 6.66 -2.39 -5.02
C LEU A 88 7.52 -2.60 -3.77
N ARG A 89 8.81 -2.30 -3.89
CA ARG A 89 9.73 -2.31 -2.76
C ARG A 89 9.55 -1.01 -1.97
N ASN A 90 9.28 -1.15 -0.69
CA ASN A 90 9.20 -0.06 0.25
C ASN A 90 10.13 -0.31 1.44
N TYR A 91 10.38 0.75 2.20
CA TYR A 91 11.34 0.80 3.28
C TYR A 91 10.67 1.33 4.54
N ARG A 92 10.80 0.56 5.62
CA ARG A 92 10.33 0.95 6.95
C ARG A 92 11.22 2.05 7.53
N LYS A 93 10.80 2.62 8.66
CA LYS A 93 11.55 3.64 9.38
C LYS A 93 12.96 3.19 9.79
N ASP A 94 13.13 1.91 10.09
CA ASP A 94 14.43 1.32 10.43
C ASP A 94 15.32 1.01 9.20
N GLY A 95 14.84 1.31 8.00
CA GLY A 95 15.52 1.04 6.73
C GLY A 95 15.34 -0.38 6.20
N SER A 96 14.63 -1.27 6.90
CA SER A 96 14.33 -2.60 6.40
C SER A 96 13.42 -2.52 5.18
N MET A 97 13.77 -3.30 4.14
CA MET A 97 12.97 -3.40 2.93
C MET A 97 11.83 -4.40 3.13
N PHE A 98 10.69 -4.13 2.51
CA PHE A 98 9.58 -5.06 2.38
C PHE A 98 8.89 -4.91 1.02
N TYR A 99 8.30 -6.00 0.53
CA TYR A 99 7.41 -5.97 -0.63
C TYR A 99 6.04 -5.52 -0.16
N ASN A 100 5.65 -4.33 -0.61
CA ASN A 100 4.34 -3.76 -0.37
C ASN A 100 3.43 -4.07 -1.57
N GLU A 101 2.34 -4.80 -1.37
CA GLU A 101 1.21 -4.76 -2.30
C GLU A 101 0.35 -3.54 -1.94
N LEU A 102 0.48 -2.47 -2.72
CA LEU A 102 -0.25 -1.24 -2.53
C LEU A 102 -1.49 -1.23 -3.42
N SER A 103 -2.67 -1.18 -2.80
CA SER A 103 -3.94 -0.91 -3.47
C SER A 103 -4.33 0.56 -3.25
N ILE A 104 -4.67 1.26 -4.32
CA ILE A 104 -5.15 2.65 -4.30
C ILE A 104 -6.54 2.69 -4.91
N THR A 105 -7.47 3.30 -4.18
CA THR A 105 -8.87 3.45 -4.61
C THR A 105 -9.29 4.92 -4.47
N PRO A 106 -9.67 5.59 -5.56
CA PRO A 106 -10.27 6.93 -5.48
C PRO A 106 -11.66 6.87 -4.87
N VAL A 107 -12.00 7.88 -4.08
CA VAL A 107 -13.32 8.09 -3.48
C VAL A 107 -13.86 9.40 -4.01
N PHE A 108 -15.06 9.36 -4.57
CA PHE A 108 -15.73 10.50 -5.17
C PHE A 108 -16.94 10.93 -4.34
N ASP A 109 -17.29 12.20 -4.39
CA ASP A 109 -18.52 12.74 -3.82
C ASP A 109 -19.75 12.43 -4.72
N GLU A 110 -20.93 12.91 -4.31
CA GLU A 110 -22.18 12.72 -5.07
C GLU A 110 -22.20 13.45 -6.44
N ALA A 111 -21.26 14.36 -6.67
CA ALA A 111 -21.11 15.14 -7.90
C ALA A 111 -19.93 14.65 -8.76
N ASP A 112 -19.42 13.44 -8.50
CA ASP A 112 -18.27 12.81 -9.17
C ASP A 112 -16.95 13.59 -9.03
N ASN A 113 -16.83 14.47 -8.04
CA ASN A 113 -15.55 15.11 -7.72
C ASN A 113 -14.72 14.18 -6.84
N LEU A 114 -13.43 14.07 -7.16
CA LEU A 114 -12.49 13.32 -6.34
C LEU A 114 -12.39 13.97 -4.96
N MET A 115 -12.69 13.18 -3.92
CA MET A 115 -12.65 13.59 -2.52
C MET A 115 -11.35 13.10 -1.87
N TYR A 116 -11.04 11.81 -1.99
CA TYR A 116 -9.89 11.18 -1.35
C TYR A 116 -9.32 10.04 -2.18
N TYR A 117 -8.10 9.62 -1.83
CA TYR A 117 -7.57 8.29 -2.14
C TYR A 117 -7.47 7.45 -0.87
N ILE A 118 -7.94 6.22 -0.94
CA ILE A 118 -7.69 5.19 0.07
C ILE A 118 -6.51 4.34 -0.41
N GLY A 119 -5.44 4.31 0.38
CA GLY A 119 -4.29 3.44 0.17
C GLY A 119 -4.30 2.28 1.18
N VAL A 120 -4.21 1.04 0.69
CA VAL A 120 -4.03 -0.16 1.53
C VAL A 120 -2.68 -0.79 1.24
N GLN A 121 -1.84 -0.93 2.26
CA GLN A 121 -0.50 -1.50 2.18
C GLN A 121 -0.48 -2.87 2.84
N LYS A 122 -0.10 -3.89 2.07
CA LYS A 122 0.02 -5.26 2.56
C LYS A 122 1.45 -5.74 2.39
N ASP A 123 2.05 -6.23 3.48
CA ASP A 123 3.34 -6.91 3.39
C ASP A 123 3.15 -8.26 2.70
N VAL A 124 3.79 -8.42 1.55
CA VAL A 124 3.79 -9.67 0.78
C VAL A 124 5.20 -10.24 0.66
N SER A 125 6.12 -9.84 1.55
CA SER A 125 7.53 -10.25 1.50
C SER A 125 7.68 -11.77 1.59
N GLU A 126 7.02 -12.42 2.56
CA GLU A 126 7.05 -13.88 2.71
C GLU A 126 6.57 -14.60 1.43
N ARG A 127 5.51 -14.08 0.81
CA ARG A 127 4.96 -14.63 -0.44
C ARG A 127 5.96 -14.49 -1.60
N VAL A 128 6.61 -13.33 -1.72
CA VAL A 128 7.60 -13.06 -2.78
C VAL A 128 8.86 -13.91 -2.57
N GLU A 129 9.33 -14.05 -1.34
CA GLU A 129 10.49 -14.87 -1.00
C GLU A 129 10.25 -16.35 -1.26
N ALA A 130 9.09 -16.87 -0.84
CA ALA A 130 8.71 -18.26 -1.11
C ALA A 130 8.64 -18.56 -2.61
N GLN A 131 8.07 -17.65 -3.41
CA GLN A 131 7.99 -17.78 -4.86
C GLN A 131 9.39 -17.81 -5.50
N ARG A 132 10.30 -16.92 -5.08
CA ARG A 132 11.67 -16.88 -5.59
C ARG A 132 12.47 -18.13 -5.21
N ALA A 133 12.29 -18.64 -4.00
CA ALA A 133 12.93 -19.88 -3.58
C ALA A 133 12.49 -21.07 -4.43
N LEU A 134 11.19 -21.16 -4.75
CA LEU A 134 10.65 -22.18 -5.63
C LEU A 134 11.22 -22.08 -7.06
N GLU A 135 11.29 -20.87 -7.61
CA GLU A 135 11.86 -20.63 -8.94
C GLU A 135 13.34 -21.00 -9.01
N ALA A 136 14.12 -20.65 -7.99
CA ALA A 136 15.54 -20.99 -7.91
C ALA A 136 15.76 -22.51 -7.87
N LEU A 137 14.95 -23.24 -7.10
CA LEU A 137 14.99 -24.71 -7.06
C LEU A 137 14.65 -25.32 -8.42
N GLN A 138 13.62 -24.82 -9.11
CA GLN A 138 13.23 -25.30 -10.43
C GLN A 138 14.33 -25.07 -11.48
N GLN A 139 15.01 -23.92 -11.43
CA GLN A 139 16.13 -23.62 -12.32
C GLN A 139 17.35 -24.52 -12.06
N ALA A 140 17.65 -24.79 -10.78
CA ALA A 140 18.74 -25.71 -10.40
C ALA A 140 18.47 -27.15 -10.88
N ASP A 141 17.25 -27.65 -10.70
CA ASP A 141 16.84 -28.98 -11.15
C ASP A 141 16.84 -29.10 -12.69
N ALA A 142 16.42 -28.05 -13.40
CA ALA A 142 16.45 -28.02 -14.86
C ALA A 142 17.88 -28.04 -15.40
N GLY A 143 18.81 -27.30 -14.80
CA GLY A 143 20.23 -27.29 -15.18
C GLY A 143 20.93 -28.63 -14.94
N ALA A 144 20.61 -29.31 -13.84
CA ALA A 144 21.19 -30.62 -13.50
C ALA A 144 20.78 -31.74 -14.47
N ARG A 145 19.59 -31.66 -15.08
CA ARG A 145 19.11 -32.65 -16.06
C ARG A 145 19.65 -32.46 -17.49
N THR A 146 20.31 -31.33 -17.75
CA THR A 146 20.83 -30.98 -19.10
C THR A 146 22.33 -31.18 -19.28
N THR A 147 23.04 -31.69 -18.27
CA THR A 147 24.48 -31.99 -18.39
C THR A 147 24.64 -33.47 -18.80
N PRO A 148 25.17 -33.78 -20.00
CA PRO A 148 25.34 -35.15 -20.49
C PRO A 148 26.45 -35.93 -19.79
#